data_AF-A0A2T1F729-F1
#
_entry.id   AF-A0A2T1F729-F1
#
_cell.length_a   1.000
_cell.length_b   1.000
_cell.length_c   1.000
_cell.angle_alpha   90.00
_cell.angle_beta   90.00
_cell.angle_gamma   90.00
#
_symmetry.space_group_name_H-M   'P 1'
#
loop_
_entity.id
_entity.type
_entity.pdbx_description
1 polymer ?
#
loop_
_entity_poly.entity_id
_entity_poly.type
_entity_poly.pdbx_seq_one_letter_code
_entity_poly.pdbx_strand_id
1 'polypeptide(L)'
;WTLVHVRLQMLTIPCQIVIQSSNIDYTKPIDTDFQVCCLTPAERDWERFIATIIRHGKGRIVLNAEVYCRGILSGKFQGTYVALKHKS
;
A
#
# COMPACT_ATOMS: atom_id res chain seq x y z
N TRP A 1 3.38 1.65 2.64
CA TRP A 1 4.02 0.49 3.30
C TRP A 1 3.44 0.20 4.68
N THR A 2 3.36 1.19 5.59
CA THR A 2 2.93 1.00 6.99
C THR A 2 1.60 0.26 7.15
N LEU A 3 0.55 0.60 6.37
CA LEU A 3 -0.76 -0.06 6.48
C LEU A 3 -0.71 -1.57 6.22
N VAL A 4 -0.06 -2.00 5.13
CA VAL A 4 0.06 -3.43 4.79
C VAL A 4 0.98 -4.14 5.79
N HIS A 5 2.06 -3.49 6.21
CA HIS A 5 2.99 -4.04 7.19
C HIS A 5 2.30 -4.29 8.55
N VAL A 6 1.61 -3.28 9.08
CA VAL A 6 0.87 -3.38 10.36
C VAL A 6 -0.22 -4.45 10.28
N ARG A 7 -1.01 -4.49 9.19
CA ARG A 7 -2.05 -5.50 9.04
C ARG A 7 -1.53 -6.91 8.86
N LEU A 8 -0.38 -7.11 8.19
CA LEU A 8 0.25 -8.43 8.07
C LEU A 8 0.89 -8.89 9.38
N GLN A 9 1.48 -7.99 10.17
CA GLN A 9 2.02 -8.31 11.50
C GLN A 9 0.91 -8.83 12.44
N MET A 10 -0.29 -8.24 12.39
CA MET A 10 -1.44 -8.71 13.17
C MET A 10 -1.90 -10.13 12.79
N LEU A 11 -1.62 -10.59 11.56
CA LEU A 11 -1.99 -11.92 11.07
C LEU A 11 -0.91 -12.99 11.30
N THR A 12 0.22 -12.65 11.92
CA THR A 12 1.34 -13.56 12.22
C THR A 12 1.85 -14.33 10.98
N ILE A 13 1.73 -13.74 9.79
CA ILE A 13 2.25 -14.35 8.55
C ILE A 13 3.67 -13.80 8.33
N PRO A 14 4.73 -14.62 8.47
CA PRO A 14 6.09 -14.17 8.28
C PRO A 14 6.35 -13.90 6.80
N CYS A 15 6.25 -12.62 6.42
CA CYS A 15 6.46 -12.14 5.06
C CYS A 15 7.35 -10.91 5.03
N GLN A 16 8.23 -10.85 4.03
CA GLN A 16 8.89 -9.62 3.61
C GLN A 16 7.97 -8.86 2.64
N ILE A 17 7.82 -7.55 2.84
CA ILE A 17 7.07 -6.69 1.93
C ILE A 17 8.06 -5.85 1.13
N VAL A 18 7.89 -5.83 -0.19
CA VAL A 18 8.65 -4.98 -1.10
C VAL A 18 7.72 -4.06 -1.89
N ILE A 19 8.25 -2.92 -2.31
CA ILE A 19 7.57 -2.01 -3.25
C ILE A 19 7.96 -2.47 -4.66
N GLN A 20 6.97 -2.85 -5.46
CA GLN A 20 7.19 -3.22 -6.86
C GLN A 20 7.20 -1.99 -7.76
N SER A 21 6.29 -1.06 -7.52
CA SER A 21 6.21 0.21 -8.25
C SER A 21 5.45 1.24 -7.42
N SER A 22 5.70 2.51 -7.72
CA SER A 22 4.89 3.63 -7.24
C SER A 22 4.78 4.70 -8.31
N ASN A 23 3.64 5.37 -8.34
CA ASN A 23 3.39 6.53 -9.17
C ASN A 23 2.74 7.62 -8.32
N ILE A 24 3.06 8.87 -8.65
CA ILE A 24 2.42 10.05 -8.08
C ILE A 24 1.98 10.95 -9.22
N ASP A 25 0.70 11.27 -9.21
CA ASP A 25 0.10 12.26 -10.10
C ASP A 25 -0.10 13.56 -9.32
N TYR A 26 0.72 14.57 -9.61
CA TYR A 26 0.58 15.91 -9.03
C TYR A 26 -0.41 16.72 -9.86
N THR A 27 -1.57 17.03 -9.26
CA THR A 27 -2.62 17.81 -9.93
C THR A 27 -2.55 19.30 -9.62
N LYS A 28 -1.84 19.66 -8.54
CA LYS A 28 -1.57 21.05 -8.13
C LYS A 28 -0.18 21.18 -7.52
N PRO A 29 0.42 22.38 -7.50
CA PRO A 29 1.69 22.60 -6.83
C PRO A 29 1.66 22.20 -5.35
N ILE A 30 2.78 21.65 -4.89
CA ILE A 30 3.06 21.37 -3.48
C ILE A 30 4.30 22.20 -3.13
N ASP A 31 4.09 23.36 -2.50
CA ASP A 31 5.10 24.38 -2.25
C ASP A 31 5.52 24.49 -0.77
N THR A 32 5.00 23.60 0.06
CA THR A 32 5.22 23.53 1.50
C THR A 32 5.00 22.10 1.98
N ASP A 33 5.05 21.90 3.30
CA ASP A 33 4.76 20.61 3.93
C ASP A 33 3.40 20.07 3.48
N PHE A 34 3.35 18.77 3.24
CA PHE A 34 2.17 18.08 2.74
C PHE A 34 1.91 16.81 3.53
N GLN A 35 0.67 16.33 3.45
CA GLN A 35 0.20 15.11 4.09
C GLN A 35 -0.18 14.08 3.03
N VAL A 36 0.12 12.81 3.31
CA VAL A 36 -0.28 11.69 2.46
C VAL A 36 -1.16 10.74 3.25
N CYS A 37 -2.42 10.63 2.84
CA CYS A 37 -3.42 9.82 3.51
C CYS A 37 -3.64 8.53 2.73
N CYS A 38 -3.19 7.40 3.28
CA CYS A 38 -3.42 6.09 2.66
C CYS A 38 -4.90 5.72 2.80
N LEU A 39 -5.53 5.38 1.68
CA LEU A 39 -6.90 4.88 1.67
C LEU A 39 -6.91 3.40 2.06
N THR A 40 -7.94 3.00 2.81
CA THR A 40 -8.17 1.59 3.10
C THR A 40 -8.48 0.86 1.79
N PRO A 41 -7.73 -0.21 1.43
CA PRO A 41 -8.06 -0.98 0.24
C PRO A 41 -9.42 -1.65 0.41
N ALA A 42 -10.11 -1.93 -0.70
CA ALA A 42 -11.35 -2.68 -0.65
C ALA A 42 -11.14 -4.04 0.04
N GLU A 43 -12.09 -4.46 0.86
CA GLU A 43 -11.98 -5.70 1.64
C GLU A 43 -11.70 -6.92 0.74
N ARG A 44 -12.39 -7.01 -0.39
CA ARG A 44 -12.14 -8.04 -1.41
C ARG A 44 -10.70 -8.07 -1.93
N ASP A 45 -10.05 -6.91 -2.10
CA ASP A 45 -8.66 -6.85 -2.54
C ASP A 45 -7.72 -7.36 -1.47
N TRP A 46 -8.03 -7.03 -0.21
CA TRP A 46 -7.30 -7.51 0.95
C TRP A 46 -7.43 -9.03 1.12
N GLU A 47 -8.64 -9.57 1.08
CA GLU A 47 -8.89 -11.01 1.18
C GLU A 47 -8.16 -11.80 0.08
N ARG A 48 -8.26 -11.32 -1.17
CA ARG A 48 -7.56 -11.92 -2.30
C ARG A 48 -6.04 -11.86 -2.11
N PHE A 49 -5.51 -10.75 -1.62
CA PHE A 49 -4.10 -10.60 -1.30
C PHE A 49 -3.66 -11.66 -0.29
N ILE A 50 -4.37 -11.82 0.83
CA ILE A 50 -4.08 -12.85 1.84
C ILE A 50 -4.16 -14.27 1.25
N ALA A 51 -5.23 -14.58 0.51
CA ALA A 51 -5.40 -15.89 -0.11
C ALA A 51 -4.24 -16.24 -1.07
N THR A 52 -3.75 -15.27 -1.84
CA THR A 52 -2.60 -15.48 -2.73
C THR A 52 -1.30 -15.72 -1.97
N ILE A 53 -1.06 -15.00 -0.87
CA ILE A 53 0.12 -15.24 0.00
C ILE A 53 0.09 -16.66 0.55
N ILE A 54 -1.06 -17.10 1.09
CA ILE A 54 -1.22 -18.44 1.68
C ILE A 54 -0.99 -19.52 0.63
N ARG A 55 -1.61 -19.38 -0.56
CA ARG A 55 -1.58 -20.40 -1.61
C ARG A 55 -0.25 -20.47 -2.35
N HIS A 56 0.40 -19.33 -2.60
CA HIS A 56 1.55 -19.24 -3.51
C HIS A 56 2.83 -18.74 -2.84
N GLY A 57 2.79 -18.42 -1.55
CA GLY A 57 3.91 -17.79 -0.85
C GLY A 57 4.18 -16.36 -1.32
N LYS A 58 3.35 -15.79 -2.20
CA LYS A 58 3.45 -14.41 -2.68
C LYS A 58 2.09 -13.82 -2.96
N GLY A 59 1.90 -12.55 -2.63
CA GLY A 59 0.69 -11.81 -2.96
C GLY A 59 1.03 -10.38 -3.36
N ARG A 60 0.17 -9.78 -4.19
CA ARG A 60 0.29 -8.40 -4.64
C ARG A 60 -0.95 -7.61 -4.25
N ILE A 61 -0.76 -6.38 -3.78
CA ILE A 61 -1.83 -5.43 -3.46
C ILE A 61 -1.47 -4.04 -3.96
N VAL A 62 -2.46 -3.32 -4.46
CA VAL A 62 -2.33 -1.91 -4.83
C VAL A 62 -2.93 -1.08 -3.69
N LEU A 63 -2.19 -0.07 -3.23
CA LEU A 63 -2.69 0.93 -2.29
C LEU A 63 -2.73 2.28 -2.98
N ASN A 64 -3.83 3.00 -2.76
CA ASN A 64 -3.98 4.38 -3.19
C ASN A 64 -3.86 5.29 -1.97
N ALA A 65 -3.32 6.48 -2.17
CA ALA A 65 -3.26 7.51 -1.18
C ALA A 65 -3.53 8.88 -1.81
N GLU A 66 -4.05 9.79 -1.02
CA GLU A 66 -4.34 11.16 -1.42
C GLU A 66 -3.30 12.10 -0.81
N VAL A 67 -2.79 13.02 -1.63
CA VAL A 67 -1.76 13.98 -1.25
C VAL A 67 -2.39 15.34 -1.05
N TYR A 68 -2.27 15.88 0.15
CA TYR A 68 -2.86 17.16 0.55
C TYR A 68 -1.79 18.19 0.88
N CYS A 69 -1.87 19.36 0.26
CA CYS A 69 -1.06 20.53 0.61
C CYS A 69 -2.00 21.67 1.02
N ARG A 70 -1.80 22.24 2.21
CA ARG A 70 -2.70 23.26 2.80
C ARG A 70 -4.19 22.84 2.81
N GLY A 71 -4.44 21.56 3.05
CA GLY A 71 -5.80 20.97 3.05
C GLY A 71 -6.41 20.75 1.65
N ILE A 72 -5.69 21.06 0.58
CA ILE A 72 -6.15 20.89 -0.80
C ILE A 72 -5.61 19.57 -1.36
N LEU A 73 -6.47 18.78 -2.00
CA LEU A 73 -6.04 17.62 -2.77
C LEU A 73 -5.15 18.09 -3.94
N SER A 74 -3.85 17.89 -3.80
CA SER A 74 -2.80 18.35 -4.72
C SER A 74 -2.13 17.21 -5.49
N GLY A 75 -2.43 15.97 -5.13
CA GLY A 75 -2.00 14.82 -5.92
C GLY A 75 -2.61 13.51 -5.45
N LYS A 76 -2.31 12.46 -6.21
CA LYS A 76 -2.68 11.08 -5.90
C LYS A 76 -1.44 10.22 -5.97
N PHE A 77 -1.27 9.35 -4.98
CA PHE A 77 -0.21 8.35 -4.95
C PHE A 77 -0.85 6.98 -5.18
N GLN A 78 -0.21 6.15 -6.01
CA GLN A 78 -0.53 4.74 -6.12
C GLN A 78 0.75 3.92 -5.95
N GLY A 79 0.72 2.93 -5.06
CA GLY A 79 1.83 2.01 -4.84
C GLY A 79 1.39 0.57 -5.02
N THR A 80 2.19 -0.21 -5.74
CA THR A 80 2.04 -1.66 -5.83
C THR A 80 3.03 -2.32 -4.87
N TYR A 81 2.50 -3.12 -3.95
CA TYR A 81 3.25 -3.82 -2.92
C TYR A 81 3.15 -5.32 -3.13
N VAL A 82 4.25 -6.02 -2.87
CA VAL A 82 4.31 -7.49 -2.93
C VAL A 82 4.76 -8.02 -1.58
N ALA A 83 4.00 -8.93 -1.01
CA ALA A 83 4.40 -9.72 0.15
C ALA A 83 4.97 -11.05 -0.33
N LEU A 84 6.14 -11.42 0.19
CA LEU A 84 6.84 -12.67 -0.08
C LEU A 84 7.01 -13.42 1.25
N LYS A 85 6.45 -14.62 1.34
CA LYS A 85 6.64 -15.49 2.51
C LYS A 85 8.12 -15.88 2.59
N HIS A 86 8.68 -15.89 3.80
CA HIS A 86 10.02 -16.42 4.00
C HIS A 86 10.05 -17.89 3.59
N LYS A 87 11.10 -18.29 2.87
CA LYS A 87 11.36 -19.71 2.60
C LYS A 87 11.72 -20.38 3.92
N SER A 88 11.03 -21.45 4.25
CA SER A 88 11.41 -22.36 5.35
C SER A 88 12.68 -23.12 5.00
#